data_AF-B8C886-F1
#
_entry.id   AF-B8C886-F1
#
_cell.length_a   1.000
_cell.length_b   1.000
_cell.length_c   1.000
_cell.angle_alpha   90.00
_cell.angle_beta   90.00
_cell.angle_gamma   90.00
#
_symmetry.space_group_name_H-M   'P 1'
#
loop_
_entity.id
_entity.type
_entity.pdbx_description
1 polymer ?
#
loop_
_entity_poly.entity_id
_entity_poly.type
_entity_poly.pdbx_seq_one_letter_code
_entity_poly.pdbx_strand_id
1 'polypeptide(L)'
;MLYSESVLFQTGCGLPAGPAGLVGAAEGVSYLGVVGLVGYSLFTKIRTGSGLPAGPNGILGAAEGMAYLAALAGVLVLIAQVTNYGYIPNAVPMEGAMCS
;
A
#
# COMPACT_ATOMS: atom_id res chain seq x y z
N MET A 1 1.16 5.09 -2.31
CA MET A 1 1.31 3.64 -2.05
C MET A 1 2.38 3.02 -2.94
N LEU A 2 2.12 2.68 -4.21
CA LEU A 2 3.07 1.96 -5.09
C LEU A 2 4.49 2.56 -5.15
N TYR A 3 4.60 3.89 -5.20
CA TYR A 3 5.91 4.55 -5.16
C TYR A 3 6.65 4.29 -3.82
N SER A 4 5.96 4.40 -2.69
CA SER A 4 6.56 4.14 -1.38
C SER A 4 7.02 2.68 -1.26
N GLU A 5 6.18 1.73 -1.68
CA GLU A 5 6.53 0.30 -1.75
C GLU A 5 7.77 0.05 -2.62
N SER A 6 7.90 0.75 -3.75
CA SER A 6 9.05 0.60 -4.64
C SER A 6 10.35 1.12 -4.04
N VAL A 7 10.30 2.21 -3.28
CA VAL A 7 11.45 2.74 -2.54
C VAL A 7 11.81 1.80 -1.41
N LEU A 8 10.81 1.30 -0.68
CA LEU A 8 11.01 0.35 0.41
C LEU A 8 11.66 -0.95 -0.06
N PHE A 9 11.20 -1.49 -1.18
CA PHE A 9 11.79 -2.69 -1.78
C PHE A 9 13.25 -2.50 -2.20
N GLN A 10 13.58 -1.37 -2.84
CA GLN A 10 14.92 -1.13 -3.36
C GLN A 10 15.93 -0.73 -2.29
N THR A 11 15.50 0.02 -1.28
CA THR A 11 16.39 0.65 -0.31
C THR A 11 16.32 0.03 1.07
N GLY A 12 15.25 -0.72 1.39
CA GLY A 12 14.94 -1.12 2.76
C GLY A 12 14.41 0.02 3.63
N CYS A 13 14.32 1.24 3.09
CA CYS A 13 13.88 2.43 3.81
C CYS A 13 12.47 2.86 3.41
N GLY A 14 11.69 3.27 4.41
CA GLY A 14 10.45 4.00 4.19
C GLY A 14 10.71 5.37 3.58
N LEU A 15 9.68 5.94 2.95
CA LEU A 15 9.78 7.26 2.34
C LEU A 15 9.92 8.33 3.44
N PRO A 16 10.81 9.33 3.29
CA PRO A 16 10.92 10.41 4.26
C PRO A 16 9.60 11.19 4.33
N ALA A 17 9.15 11.51 5.55
CA ALA A 17 7.88 12.19 5.78
C ALA A 17 7.79 13.59 5.13
N GLY A 18 8.92 14.16 4.71
CA GLY A 18 9.02 15.43 4.00
C GLY A 18 8.78 16.64 4.91
N PRO A 19 8.87 17.86 4.36
CA PRO A 19 8.63 19.09 5.11
C PRO A 19 7.21 19.09 5.70
N ALA A 20 7.10 19.41 6.99
CA ALA A 20 5.85 19.37 7.77
C ALA A 20 5.11 18.01 7.77
N GLY A 21 5.77 16.90 7.40
CA GLY A 21 5.16 15.57 7.38
C GLY A 21 4.15 15.33 6.25
N LEU A 22 4.08 16.23 5.26
CA LEU A 22 3.07 16.18 4.19
C LEU A 22 3.19 14.95 3.30
N VAL A 23 4.42 14.48 3.04
CA VAL A 23 4.65 13.28 2.22
C VAL A 23 4.16 12.05 2.97
N GLY A 24 4.46 11.95 4.26
CA GLY A 24 3.98 10.86 5.11
C GLY A 24 2.45 10.88 5.25
N ALA A 25 1.83 12.05 5.37
CA ALA A 25 0.37 12.17 5.39
C ALA A 25 -0.27 11.72 4.07
N ALA A 26 0.28 12.13 2.93
CA ALA A 26 -0.18 11.71 1.61
C ALA A 26 -0.02 10.18 1.42
N GLU A 27 1.08 9.63 1.93
CA GLU A 27 1.32 8.19 1.94
C GLU A 27 0.25 7.46 2.76
N GLY A 28 -0.02 7.91 3.99
CA GLY A 28 -1.06 7.37 4.86
C GLY A 28 -2.46 7.39 4.22
N VAL A 29 -2.85 8.53 3.64
CA VAL A 29 -4.12 8.66 2.90
C VAL A 29 -4.18 7.68 1.73
N SER A 30 -3.05 7.48 1.03
CA SER A 30 -3.01 6.53 -0.08
C SER A 30 -3.18 5.07 0.35
N TYR A 31 -2.65 4.67 1.51
CA TYR A 31 -2.89 3.33 2.08
C TYR A 31 -4.36 3.16 2.48
N LEU A 32 -4.94 4.17 3.14
CA LEU A 32 -6.36 4.15 3.50
C LEU A 32 -7.26 4.01 2.28
N GLY A 33 -6.93 4.71 1.19
CA GLY A 33 -7.65 4.61 -0.08
C GLY A 33 -7.62 3.20 -0.67
N VAL A 34 -6.44 2.58 -0.73
CA VAL A 34 -6.30 1.21 -1.27
C VAL A 34 -6.99 0.18 -0.38
N VAL A 35 -6.77 0.23 0.94
CA VAL A 35 -7.40 -0.69 1.89
C VAL A 35 -8.92 -0.53 1.87
N GLY A 36 -9.42 0.71 1.83
CA GLY A 36 -10.85 0.99 1.74
C GLY A 36 -11.47 0.44 0.46
N LEU A 37 -10.81 0.63 -0.69
CA LEU A 37 -11.32 0.18 -1.98
C LEU A 37 -11.28 -1.36 -2.11
N VAL A 38 -10.18 -2.00 -1.71
CA VAL A 38 -10.08 -3.47 -1.66
C VAL A 38 -11.07 -4.06 -0.67
N GLY A 39 -11.21 -3.46 0.52
CA GLY A 39 -12.16 -3.90 1.54
C GLY A 39 -13.61 -3.81 1.08
N TYR A 40 -13.98 -2.70 0.43
CA TYR A 40 -15.32 -2.51 -0.12
C TYR A 40 -15.60 -3.45 -1.31
N SER A 41 -14.60 -3.70 -2.16
CA SER A 41 -14.68 -4.73 -3.20
C SER A 41 -14.93 -6.11 -2.61
N LEU A 42 -14.13 -6.52 -1.64
CA LEU A 42 -14.29 -7.82 -1.01
C LEU A 42 -15.65 -7.97 -0.32
N PHE A 43 -16.10 -6.93 0.39
CA PHE A 43 -17.43 -6.91 1.00
C PHE A 43 -18.54 -7.09 -0.04
N THR A 44 -18.48 -6.34 -1.14
CA THR A 44 -19.45 -6.44 -2.24
C THR A 44 -19.42 -7.84 -2.84
N LYS A 45 -18.22 -8.38 -3.11
CA LYS A 45 -18.02 -9.72 -3.66
C LYS A 45 -18.58 -10.83 -2.77
N ILE A 46 -18.42 -10.72 -1.46
CA ILE A 46 -18.99 -11.68 -0.49
C ILE A 46 -20.52 -11.60 -0.49
N ARG A 47 -21.11 -10.42 -0.68
CA ARG A 47 -22.56 -10.20 -0.61
C ARG A 47 -23.30 -10.49 -1.91
N THR A 48 -22.70 -10.18 -3.06
CA THR A 48 -23.36 -10.24 -4.37
C THR A 48 -22.77 -11.30 -5.30
N GLY A 49 -21.63 -11.89 -4.93
CA GLY A 49 -20.85 -12.79 -5.78
C GLY A 49 -20.00 -12.07 -6.85
N SER A 50 -20.13 -10.75 -6.97
CA SER A 50 -19.41 -9.93 -7.96
C SER A 50 -18.67 -8.77 -7.30
N GLY A 51 -17.53 -8.36 -7.86
CA GLY A 51 -16.76 -7.19 -7.41
C GLY A 51 -17.51 -5.87 -7.62
N LEU A 52 -16.80 -4.75 -7.55
CA LEU A 52 -17.43 -3.45 -7.80
C LEU A 52 -17.93 -3.35 -9.26
N PRO A 53 -19.02 -2.62 -9.52
CA PRO A 53 -19.40 -2.29 -10.88
C PRO A 53 -18.29 -1.43 -11.52
N ALA A 54 -17.95 -1.70 -12.78
CA ALA A 54 -16.86 -1.01 -13.46
C ALA A 54 -17.05 0.52 -13.57
N GLY A 55 -18.29 1.01 -13.44
CA GLY A 55 -18.64 2.42 -13.50
C GLY A 55 -18.54 3.00 -14.92
N PRO A 56 -18.91 4.28 -15.10
CA PRO A 56 -18.78 4.96 -16.39
C PRO A 56 -17.32 4.94 -16.86
N ASN A 57 -17.11 4.60 -18.12
CA ASN A 57 -15.78 4.42 -18.74
C ASN A 57 -14.88 3.35 -18.07
N GLY A 58 -15.42 2.48 -17.20
CA GLY A 58 -14.65 1.40 -16.56
C GLY A 58 -13.63 1.87 -15.52
N ILE A 59 -13.63 3.15 -15.15
CA ILE A 59 -12.61 3.76 -14.28
C ILE A 59 -12.60 3.11 -12.89
N LEU A 60 -13.78 2.78 -12.35
CA LEU A 60 -13.89 2.17 -11.02
C LEU A 60 -13.35 0.74 -11.02
N GLY A 61 -13.59 -0.02 -12.10
CA GLY A 61 -13.01 -1.36 -12.27
C GLY A 61 -11.49 -1.32 -12.45
N ALA A 62 -10.97 -0.33 -13.18
CA ALA A 62 -9.52 -0.11 -13.30
C ALA A 62 -8.89 0.26 -11.95
N ALA A 63 -9.54 1.14 -11.18
CA ALA A 63 -9.12 1.50 -9.83
C ALA A 63 -9.13 0.29 -8.88
N GLU A 64 -10.15 -0.57 -8.97
CA GLU A 64 -10.22 -1.83 -8.24
C GLU A 64 -9.07 -2.77 -8.57
N GLY A 65 -8.80 -3.01 -9.85
CA GLY A 65 -7.67 -3.83 -10.28
C GLY A 65 -6.32 -3.29 -9.80
N MET A 66 -6.11 -1.97 -9.92
CA MET A 66 -4.89 -1.30 -9.44
C MET A 66 -4.75 -1.38 -7.92
N ALA A 67 -5.86 -1.27 -7.17
CA ALA A 67 -5.84 -1.39 -5.72
C ALA A 67 -5.49 -2.82 -5.27
N TYR A 68 -6.03 -3.85 -5.93
CA TYR A 68 -5.63 -5.23 -5.68
C TYR A 68 -4.16 -5.49 -6.02
N LEU A 69 -3.66 -4.93 -7.12
CA LEU A 69 -2.26 -5.06 -7.50
C LEU A 69 -1.33 -4.33 -6.52
N ALA A 70 -1.73 -3.15 -6.04
CA ALA A 70 -1.00 -2.42 -5.01
C ALA A 70 -0.99 -3.18 -3.67
N ALA A 71 -2.10 -3.80 -3.28
CA ALA A 71 -2.18 -4.63 -2.08
C ALA A 71 -1.27 -5.86 -2.20
N LEU A 72 -1.27 -6.54 -3.36
CA LEU A 72 -0.38 -7.66 -3.63
C LEU A 72 1.09 -7.22 -3.57
N ALA A 73 1.43 -6.08 -4.18
CA ALA A 73 2.78 -5.53 -4.12
C ALA A 73 3.22 -5.28 -2.67
N GLY A 74 2.36 -4.68 -1.83
CA GLY A 74 2.66 -4.46 -0.41
C GLY A 74 2.92 -5.76 0.36
N VAL A 75 2.16 -6.83 0.08
CA VAL A 75 2.42 -8.16 0.68
C VAL A 75 3.78 -8.71 0.24
N LEU A 76 4.12 -8.59 -1.05
CA LEU A 76 5.41 -9.06 -1.58
C LEU A 76 6.59 -8.27 -0.98
N VAL A 77 6.45 -6.94 -0.86
CA VAL A 77 7.46 -6.10 -0.22
C VAL A 77 7.61 -6.47 1.24
N LEU A 78 6.52 -6.70 1.97
CA LEU A 78 6.59 -7.14 3.38
C LEU A 78 7.34 -8.47 3.52
N ILE A 79 7.07 -9.45 2.64
CA ILE A 79 7.82 -10.72 2.62
C ILE A 79 9.31 -10.46 2.33
N ALA A 80 9.62 -9.58 1.37
CA ALA A 80 10.99 -9.21 1.06
C ALA A 80 11.68 -8.52 2.25
N GLN A 81 11.01 -7.65 2.99
CA GLN A 81 11.57 -6.99 4.17
C GLN A 81 11.91 -8.00 5.27
N VAL A 82 10.98 -8.90 5.58
CA VAL A 82 11.18 -9.92 6.62
C VAL A 82 12.30 -10.89 6.23
N THR A 83 12.39 -11.27 4.94
CA THR A 83 13.41 -12.24 4.48
C THR A 83 14.80 -11.63 4.33
N ASN A 84 14.92 -10.36 3.93
CA ASN A 84 16.22 -9.71 3.74
C ASN A 84 16.76 -9.05 5.01
N TYR A 85 15.89 -8.45 5.83
CA TYR A 85 16.29 -7.62 6.97
C TYR A 85 15.81 -8.15 8.33
N GLY A 86 14.90 -9.12 8.35
CA GLY A 86 14.44 -9.76 9.58
C GLY A 86 13.41 -8.97 10.39
N TYR A 87 12.94 -7.82 9.89
CA TYR A 87 11.92 -7.00 10.56
C TYR A 87 11.03 -6.28 9.54
N ILE A 88 9.89 -5.77 10.02
CA ILE A 88 8.99 -4.92 9.23
C ILE A 88 9.27 -3.47 9.64
N PRO A 89 9.75 -2.62 8.71
CA PRO A 89 10.01 -1.22 9.02
C PRO A 89 8.72 -0.49 9.40
N ASN A 90 8.80 0.35 10.42
CA ASN A 90 7.70 1.20 10.87
C ASN A 90 7.79 2.60 10.22
N ALA A 91 6.74 3.39 10.40
CA ALA A 91 6.64 4.73 9.82
C ALA A 91 7.55 5.79 10.50
N VAL A 92 8.18 5.47 11.63
CA VAL A 92 9.03 6.38 12.40
C VAL A 92 10.38 5.71 12.67
N PRO A 93 11.53 6.39 12.50
CA PRO A 93 12.82 5.75 12.71
C PRO A 93 12.89 4.98 14.03
N MET A 94 13.39 3.75 13.97
CA MET A 94 13.55 2.89 15.13
C MET A 94 15.02 2.47 15.25
N GLU A 95 15.53 2.48 16.47
CA GLU A 95 16.90 2.07 16.75
C GLU A 95 17.15 0.62 16.28
N GLY A 96 18.16 0.45 15.42
CA GLY A 96 18.52 -0.84 14.84
C GLY A 96 17.86 -1.17 13.49
N ALA A 97 17.03 -0.29 12.94
CA ALA A 97 16.57 -0.42 11.56
C ALA A 97 17.65 0.03 10.55
N MET A 98 17.59 -0.48 9.33
CA MET A 98 18.51 -0.21 8.23
C MET A 98 18.71 1.29 7.93
N CYS A 99 17.76 2.15 8.35
CA CYS A 99 17.72 3.58 8.04
C CYS A 99 17.65 4.45 9.31
N SER A 100 18.12 3.92 10.45
CA SER A 100 18.28 4.64 11.72
C SER A 100 19.43 5.63 11.69
#